data_AF-A1Z1S2-F1
#
_entry.id   AF-A1Z1S2-F1
#
_cell.length_a   1.000
_cell.length_b   1.000
_cell.length_c   1.000
_cell.angle_alpha   90.00
_cell.angle_beta   90.00
_cell.angle_gamma   90.00
#
_symmetry.space_group_name_H-M   'P 1'
#
loop_
_entity.id
_entity.type
_entity.pdbx_description
1 polymer ?
#
loop_
_entity_poly.entity_id
_entity_poly.type
_entity_poly.pdbx_seq_one_letter_code
_entity_poly.pdbx_strand_id
1 'polypeptide(L)'
;MVEPLPITRRRFLSSHKSLVTVFWIAAFASLFIWQSRGRGGGGGGASLYRVNGSLSSVFWWTATTTTTSSDAGEFPRLRPVSFNLTDFGAVGDGVTVNTEAFERAVYAISKLSKKGGGQLNVPPGRWLTAPFNLTSFMTLFLAEDAEILAVQDETLWPLLPPLPSYGYGREHYGPRYGSFIHGQNLKDVVVTGNNGSVNGQGVYWWKKYRSKLLNHTRGPLVQIMWSSDAVFANITLRDSPFWTLHPYDCKNVTITNMTILAPVFEAPNTDGIDPDSC
;
A
#
# COMPACT_ATOMS: atom_id res chain seq x y z
N MET A 1 -18.07 57.79 -5.99
CA MET A 1 -16.78 58.36 -5.54
C MET A 1 -16.31 57.55 -4.35
N VAL A 2 -15.31 56.69 -4.56
CA VAL A 2 -14.75 55.81 -3.52
C VAL A 2 -13.28 56.21 -3.40
N GLU A 3 -12.86 56.67 -2.22
CA GLU A 3 -11.49 57.08 -1.93
C GLU A 3 -10.52 55.88 -2.05
N PRO A 4 -9.34 56.07 -2.67
CA PRO A 4 -8.32 55.03 -2.68
C PRO A 4 -7.55 55.01 -1.36
N LEU A 5 -7.36 53.79 -0.83
CA LEU A 5 -6.53 53.46 0.33
C LEU A 5 -5.08 54.00 0.24
N PRO A 6 -4.44 54.31 1.39
CA PRO A 6 -3.17 55.04 1.41
C PRO A 6 -2.00 54.22 0.85
N ILE A 7 -1.19 54.92 0.04
CA ILE A 7 -0.07 54.44 -0.80
C ILE A 7 1.11 53.84 0.01
N THR A 8 1.08 53.87 1.34
CA THR A 8 2.19 53.49 2.20
C THR A 8 2.38 51.97 2.38
N ARG A 9 1.34 51.13 2.25
CA ARG A 9 1.49 49.66 2.40
C ARG A 9 2.01 48.92 1.15
N ARG A 10 1.90 49.50 -0.06
CA ARG A 10 2.37 48.85 -1.29
C ARG A 10 3.87 49.04 -1.56
N ARG A 11 4.54 50.00 -0.90
CA ARG A 11 5.98 50.25 -1.13
C ARG A 11 6.93 49.36 -0.33
N PHE A 12 6.51 48.83 0.82
CA PHE A 12 7.41 48.04 1.68
C PHE A 12 7.78 46.68 1.05
N LEU A 13 6.77 45.96 0.52
CA LEU A 13 6.94 44.64 -0.12
C LEU A 13 7.60 44.71 -1.50
N SER A 14 7.60 45.88 -2.17
CA SER A 14 8.25 46.03 -3.47
C SER A 14 9.75 46.33 -3.35
N SER A 15 10.18 46.99 -2.27
CA SER A 15 11.57 47.42 -2.07
C SER A 15 12.48 46.35 -1.46
N HIS A 16 11.91 45.27 -0.90
CA HIS A 16 12.65 44.27 -0.13
C HIS A 16 12.38 42.83 -0.58
N LYS A 17 11.89 42.62 -1.81
CA LYS A 17 11.60 41.28 -2.37
C LYS A 17 12.79 40.33 -2.21
N SER A 18 14.01 40.80 -2.47
CA SER A 18 15.23 40.01 -2.32
C SER A 18 15.51 39.62 -0.86
N LEU A 19 15.26 40.51 0.10
CA LEU A 19 15.43 40.24 1.52
C LEU A 19 14.39 39.24 2.04
N VAL A 20 13.13 39.34 1.57
CA VAL A 20 12.09 38.38 1.91
C VAL A 20 12.40 37.00 1.32
N THR A 21 12.88 36.93 0.08
CA THR A 21 13.29 35.66 -0.55
C THR A 21 14.50 35.03 0.15
N VAL A 22 15.52 35.82 0.51
CA VAL A 22 16.69 35.33 1.24
C VAL A 22 16.29 34.84 2.64
N PHE A 23 15.40 35.55 3.33
CA PHE A 23 14.90 35.13 4.64
C PHE A 23 14.09 33.84 4.53
N TRP A 24 13.27 33.68 3.48
CA TRP A 24 12.54 32.43 3.21
C TRP A 24 13.46 31.26 2.90
N ILE A 25 14.50 31.45 2.08
CA ILE A 25 15.49 30.42 1.77
C ILE A 25 16.27 30.03 3.04
N ALA A 26 16.67 31.00 3.85
CA ALA A 26 17.37 30.75 5.11
C ALA A 26 16.49 30.02 6.14
N ALA A 27 15.20 30.36 6.22
CA ALA A 27 14.24 29.67 7.08
C ALA A 27 13.95 28.23 6.62
N PHE A 28 13.86 27.99 5.30
CA PHE A 28 13.69 26.64 4.77
C PHE A 28 14.96 25.79 4.94
N ALA A 29 16.14 26.38 4.73
CA ALA A 29 17.42 25.71 4.92
C ALA A 29 17.67 25.38 6.39
N SER A 30 17.29 26.26 7.33
CA SER A 30 17.43 26.00 8.76
C SER A 30 16.47 24.90 9.24
N LEU A 31 15.27 24.79 8.67
CA LEU A 31 14.35 23.68 8.92
C LEU A 31 14.92 22.34 8.43
N PHE A 32 15.54 22.33 7.25
CA PHE A 32 16.23 21.16 6.70
C PHE A 32 17.46 20.75 7.53
N ILE A 33 18.25 21.72 7.98
CA ILE A 33 19.41 21.49 8.86
C ILE A 33 18.96 21.03 10.25
N TRP A 34 17.82 21.51 10.75
CA TRP A 34 17.25 21.06 12.02
C TRP A 34 16.73 19.62 11.90
N GLN A 35 16.02 19.28 10.81
CA GLN A 35 15.61 17.91 10.53
C GLN A 35 16.81 16.95 10.34
N SER A 36 17.90 17.43 9.74
CA SER A 36 19.12 16.63 9.56
C SER A 36 19.90 16.43 10.87
N ARG A 37 19.79 17.37 11.83
CA ARG A 37 20.43 17.29 13.15
C ARG A 37 19.58 16.56 14.21
N GLY A 38 18.29 16.35 13.95
CA GLY A 38 17.39 15.55 14.79
C GLY A 38 17.62 14.03 14.69
N ARG A 39 18.52 13.57 13.82
CA ARG A 39 18.95 12.17 13.71
C ARG A 39 20.46 12.06 13.93
N GLY A 40 20.83 11.51 15.10
CA GLY A 40 22.16 10.93 15.33
C GLY A 40 23.18 11.88 15.95
N GLY A 41 23.35 11.78 17.28
CA GLY A 41 24.52 12.31 17.97
C GLY A 41 25.76 11.46 17.67
N GLY A 42 26.86 12.11 17.32
CA GLY A 42 28.19 11.53 17.25
C GLY A 42 29.23 12.59 17.56
N GLY A 43 29.88 12.48 18.73
CA GLY A 43 30.91 13.42 19.19
C GLY A 43 32.25 13.13 18.51
N GLY A 44 32.83 14.15 17.86
CA GLY A 44 34.22 14.14 17.41
C GLY A 44 35.05 15.08 18.28
N GLY A 45 36.07 14.55 18.97
CA GLY A 45 37.08 15.34 19.67
C GLY A 45 38.25 15.67 18.75
N ALA A 46 38.82 16.87 18.88
CA ALA A 46 40.06 17.27 18.24
C ALA A 46 41.20 17.23 19.28
N SER A 47 42.35 16.64 18.93
CA SER A 47 43.58 16.73 19.73
C SER A 47 44.70 17.29 18.87
N LEU A 48 45.37 18.31 19.40
CA LEU A 48 46.44 19.04 18.72
C LEU A 48 47.80 18.43 19.09
N TYR A 49 48.60 18.06 18.09
CA TYR A 49 50.01 17.71 18.31
C TYR A 49 50.91 18.59 17.43
N ARG A 50 52.02 19.05 18.02
CA ARG A 50 53.06 19.85 17.35
C ARG A 50 54.11 18.92 16.74
N VAL A 51 54.38 19.06 15.45
CA VAL A 51 55.59 18.53 14.82
C VAL A 51 56.26 19.68 14.06
N ASN A 52 57.52 19.96 14.40
CA ASN A 52 58.42 20.91 13.73
C ASN A 52 57.82 22.30 13.41
N GLY A 53 57.29 22.97 14.43
CA GLY A 53 57.04 24.42 14.39
C GLY A 53 55.89 24.91 13.49
N SER A 54 55.19 24.02 12.80
CA SER A 54 54.00 24.35 12.00
C SER A 54 52.75 23.71 12.60
N LEU A 55 51.66 24.48 12.71
CA LEU A 55 50.35 23.96 13.14
C LEU A 55 49.71 23.23 11.95
N SER A 56 49.55 21.92 12.06
CA SER A 56 48.82 21.10 11.07
C SER A 56 47.63 20.44 11.76
N SER A 57 46.41 20.79 11.35
CA SER A 57 45.19 20.09 11.75
C SER A 57 45.03 18.85 10.86
N VAL A 58 45.13 17.65 11.45
CA VAL A 58 44.82 16.41 10.75
C VAL A 58 43.47 15.91 11.25
N PHE A 59 42.45 16.04 10.42
CA PHE A 59 41.12 15.50 10.68
C PHE A 59 41.12 14.03 10.27
N TRP A 60 41.13 13.13 11.26
CA TRP A 60 40.83 11.72 11.03
C TRP A 60 39.35 11.52 11.32
N TRP A 61 38.54 11.31 10.28
CA TRP A 61 37.23 10.70 10.48
C TRP A 61 37.44 9.19 10.54
N THR A 62 37.18 8.58 11.70
CA THR A 62 36.83 7.16 11.73
C THR A 62 35.36 7.10 11.34
N ALA A 63 35.08 6.70 10.10
CA ALA A 63 33.74 6.29 9.73
C ALA A 63 33.48 4.94 10.40
N THR A 64 33.05 4.97 11.66
CA THR A 64 32.31 3.83 12.21
C THR A 64 31.00 3.83 11.44
N THR A 65 30.92 3.03 10.38
CA THR A 65 29.66 2.71 9.72
C THR A 65 28.86 1.89 10.71
N THR A 66 28.22 2.57 11.67
CA THR A 66 27.06 2.01 12.34
C THR A 66 26.02 1.96 11.25
N THR A 67 25.94 0.83 10.54
CA THR A 67 24.74 0.44 9.81
C THR A 67 23.62 0.40 10.83
N THR A 68 22.97 1.53 11.05
CA THR A 68 21.56 1.53 11.37
C THR A 68 20.90 0.95 10.13
N SER A 69 20.72 -0.37 10.12
CA SER A 69 19.74 -0.99 9.26
C SER A 69 18.41 -0.33 9.60
N SER A 70 18.06 0.71 8.84
CA SER A 70 16.66 0.91 8.55
C SER A 70 16.25 -0.36 7.83
N ASP A 71 15.65 -1.30 8.56
CA ASP A 71 14.87 -2.43 8.05
C ASP A 71 13.64 -1.89 7.28
N ALA A 72 13.88 -1.00 6.31
CA ALA A 72 13.04 -0.88 5.14
C ALA A 72 13.27 -2.19 4.37
N GLY A 73 12.61 -3.23 4.86
CA GLY A 73 12.92 -4.63 4.64
C GLY A 73 13.08 -4.98 3.16
N GLU A 74 14.02 -5.87 2.91
CA GLU A 74 14.19 -6.54 1.62
C GLU A 74 12.86 -7.22 1.24
N PHE A 75 12.20 -6.73 0.19
CA PHE A 75 11.02 -7.35 -0.38
C PHE A 75 11.44 -8.17 -1.61
N PRO A 76 10.98 -9.42 -1.79
CA PRO A 76 9.99 -10.16 -1.01
C PRO A 76 10.55 -10.79 0.28
N ARG A 77 9.72 -10.88 1.33
CA ARG A 77 10.07 -11.62 2.57
C ARG A 77 10.07 -13.12 2.29
N LEU A 78 11.23 -13.76 2.40
CA LEU A 78 11.38 -15.20 2.23
C LEU A 78 10.59 -15.95 3.32
N ARG A 79 9.70 -16.86 2.91
CA ARG A 79 8.96 -17.75 3.80
C ARG A 79 9.64 -19.12 3.84
N PRO A 80 9.68 -19.79 5.01
CA PRO A 80 10.34 -21.10 5.15
C PRO A 80 9.60 -22.24 4.46
N VAL A 81 8.31 -22.05 4.15
CA VAL A 81 7.46 -23.02 3.46
C VAL A 81 6.77 -22.31 2.30
N SER A 82 6.71 -22.97 1.15
CA SER A 82 5.90 -22.54 0.02
C SER A 82 4.98 -23.67 -0.45
N PHE A 83 3.81 -23.29 -0.93
CA PHE A 83 2.84 -24.17 -1.59
C PHE A 83 2.47 -23.59 -2.95
N ASN A 84 2.14 -24.44 -3.91
CA ASN A 84 1.46 -24.01 -5.11
C ASN A 84 -0.05 -24.12 -4.91
N LEU A 85 -0.81 -23.21 -5.52
CA LEU A 85 -2.27 -23.26 -5.45
C LEU A 85 -2.84 -24.59 -6.02
N THR A 86 -2.14 -25.19 -6.99
CA THR A 86 -2.46 -26.52 -7.55
C THR A 86 -2.35 -27.66 -6.55
N ASP A 87 -1.53 -27.51 -5.49
CA ASP A 87 -1.40 -28.53 -4.43
C ASP A 87 -2.71 -28.69 -3.64
N PHE A 88 -3.60 -27.69 -3.75
CA PHE A 88 -4.93 -27.68 -3.13
C PHE A 88 -6.05 -27.98 -4.12
N GLY A 89 -5.73 -28.49 -5.31
CA GLY A 89 -6.70 -28.93 -6.33
C GLY A 89 -7.27 -27.81 -7.19
N ALA A 90 -6.65 -26.63 -7.22
CA ALA A 90 -7.08 -25.55 -8.09
C ALA A 90 -6.81 -25.85 -9.57
N VAL A 91 -7.66 -25.32 -10.45
CA VAL A 91 -7.54 -25.41 -11.91
C VAL A 91 -7.54 -24.00 -12.51
N GLY A 92 -6.48 -23.68 -13.25
CA GLY A 92 -6.21 -22.35 -13.82
C GLY A 92 -6.81 -22.11 -15.21
N ASP A 93 -8.02 -22.61 -15.47
CA ASP A 93 -8.71 -22.58 -16.78
C ASP A 93 -9.58 -21.32 -17.00
N GLY A 94 -9.74 -20.48 -15.98
CA GLY A 94 -10.60 -19.30 -15.98
C GLY A 94 -12.11 -19.60 -15.85
N VAL A 95 -12.47 -20.86 -15.58
CA VAL A 95 -13.87 -21.33 -15.50
C VAL A 95 -14.15 -22.04 -14.19
N THR A 96 -13.23 -22.88 -13.71
CA THR A 96 -13.33 -23.58 -12.43
C THR A 96 -13.28 -22.58 -11.28
N VAL A 97 -14.26 -22.64 -10.37
CA VAL A 97 -14.31 -21.80 -9.18
C VAL A 97 -13.39 -22.39 -8.10
N ASN A 98 -12.29 -21.70 -7.82
CA ASN A 98 -11.17 -22.16 -7.00
C ASN A 98 -11.25 -21.74 -5.52
N THR A 99 -12.40 -21.25 -5.04
CA THR A 99 -12.56 -20.68 -3.69
C THR A 99 -12.06 -21.65 -2.61
N GLU A 100 -12.49 -22.91 -2.66
CA GLU A 100 -12.05 -23.91 -1.67
C GLU A 100 -10.54 -24.15 -1.70
N ALA A 101 -9.91 -24.09 -2.87
CA ALA A 101 -8.47 -24.27 -2.99
C ALA A 101 -7.70 -23.11 -2.34
N PHE A 102 -8.16 -21.86 -2.57
CA PHE A 102 -7.62 -20.69 -1.86
C PHE A 102 -7.82 -20.80 -0.35
N GLU A 103 -9.00 -21.18 0.12
CA GLU A 103 -9.31 -21.33 1.55
C GLU A 103 -8.45 -22.42 2.21
N ARG A 104 -8.29 -23.58 1.56
CA ARG A 104 -7.40 -24.65 2.05
C ARG A 104 -5.95 -24.19 2.14
N ALA A 105 -5.48 -23.45 1.14
CA ALA A 105 -4.13 -22.90 1.12
C ALA A 105 -3.88 -21.89 2.26
N VAL A 106 -4.80 -20.94 2.43
CA VAL A 106 -4.77 -19.95 3.52
C VAL A 106 -4.82 -20.65 4.88
N TYR A 107 -5.69 -21.65 5.03
CA TYR A 107 -5.78 -22.44 6.25
C TYR A 107 -4.46 -23.14 6.57
N ALA A 108 -3.83 -23.80 5.59
CA ALA A 108 -2.54 -24.46 5.77
C ALA A 108 -1.45 -23.47 6.22
N ILE A 109 -1.38 -22.29 5.59
CA ILE A 109 -0.41 -21.23 5.94
C ILE A 109 -0.66 -20.67 7.34
N SER A 110 -1.93 -20.52 7.76
CA SER A 110 -2.27 -19.99 9.09
C SER A 110 -1.66 -20.84 10.23
N LYS A 111 -1.46 -22.15 9.99
CA LYS A 111 -0.82 -23.08 10.95
C LYS A 111 0.69 -22.90 11.05
N LEU A 112 1.30 -22.11 10.17
CA LEU A 112 2.73 -21.87 10.10
C LEU A 112 3.17 -20.55 10.74
N SER A 113 2.26 -19.77 11.34
CA SER A 113 2.57 -18.48 11.98
C SER A 113 3.75 -18.55 12.96
N LYS A 114 3.78 -19.56 13.85
CA LYS A 114 4.89 -19.78 14.81
C LYS A 114 6.18 -20.31 14.17
N LYS A 115 6.13 -20.70 12.89
CA LYS A 115 7.25 -21.24 12.12
C LYS A 115 7.79 -20.25 11.09
N GLY A 116 7.39 -18.98 11.14
CA GLY A 116 7.83 -17.95 10.19
C GLY A 116 6.88 -17.73 9.00
N GLY A 117 5.74 -18.40 8.99
CA GLY A 117 4.70 -18.23 7.97
C GLY A 117 4.87 -19.13 6.75
N GLY A 118 4.14 -18.78 5.69
CA GLY A 118 4.11 -19.57 4.45
C GLY A 118 3.82 -18.73 3.22
N GLN A 119 4.29 -19.18 2.07
CA GLN A 119 4.04 -18.58 0.77
C GLN A 119 3.06 -19.43 -0.03
N LEU A 120 2.08 -18.78 -0.66
CA LEU A 120 1.21 -19.37 -1.67
C LEU A 120 1.61 -18.84 -3.04
N ASN A 121 2.08 -19.71 -3.92
CA ASN A 121 2.35 -19.42 -5.31
C ASN A 121 1.10 -19.66 -6.14
N VAL A 122 0.68 -18.64 -6.88
CA VAL A 122 -0.34 -18.73 -7.93
C VAL A 122 0.41 -18.82 -9.27
N PRO A 123 0.47 -20.00 -9.91
CA PRO A 123 1.22 -20.19 -11.14
C PRO A 123 0.53 -19.52 -12.34
N PRO A 124 1.21 -19.46 -13.52
CA PRO A 124 0.59 -18.98 -14.75
C PRO A 124 -0.76 -19.65 -15.02
N GLY A 125 -1.76 -18.88 -15.42
CA GLY A 125 -3.12 -19.38 -15.62
C GLY A 125 -4.18 -18.42 -15.10
N ARG A 126 -5.44 -18.78 -15.28
CA ARG A 126 -6.60 -17.96 -14.94
C ARG A 126 -7.40 -18.60 -13.82
N TRP A 127 -7.46 -17.98 -12.65
CA TRP A 127 -7.93 -18.57 -11.41
C TRP A 127 -9.21 -17.88 -10.96
N LEU A 128 -10.36 -18.34 -11.47
CA LEU A 128 -11.67 -17.83 -11.05
C LEU A 128 -11.93 -18.23 -9.60
N THR A 129 -12.33 -17.29 -8.75
CA THR A 129 -12.63 -17.54 -7.34
C THR A 129 -13.63 -16.54 -6.79
N ALA A 130 -14.40 -16.96 -5.78
CA ALA A 130 -15.13 -16.03 -4.92
C ALA A 130 -14.15 -15.27 -4.01
N PRO A 131 -14.62 -14.20 -3.33
CA PRO A 131 -13.80 -13.50 -2.35
C PRO A 131 -13.20 -14.43 -1.30
N PHE A 132 -11.96 -14.16 -0.90
CA PHE A 132 -11.26 -14.95 0.11
C PHE A 132 -10.43 -14.07 1.05
N ASN A 133 -10.20 -14.58 2.26
CA ASN A 133 -9.43 -13.90 3.28
C ASN A 133 -7.96 -14.31 3.26
N LEU A 134 -7.06 -13.36 3.51
CA LEU A 134 -5.66 -13.59 3.81
C LEU A 134 -5.46 -13.96 5.29
N THR A 135 -4.28 -14.45 5.64
CA THR A 135 -3.88 -14.74 7.02
C THR A 135 -2.53 -14.10 7.36
N SER A 136 -2.24 -13.92 8.65
CA SER A 136 -0.97 -13.36 9.12
C SER A 136 0.22 -14.24 8.73
N PHE A 137 1.39 -13.63 8.54
CA PHE A 137 2.63 -14.30 8.13
C PHE A 137 2.50 -15.03 6.77
N MET A 138 1.70 -14.47 5.87
CA MET A 138 1.48 -15.01 4.53
C MET A 138 2.24 -14.19 3.48
N THR A 139 2.78 -14.87 2.48
CA THR A 139 3.12 -14.28 1.19
C THR A 139 2.18 -14.85 0.13
N LEU A 140 1.38 -14.01 -0.54
CA LEU A 140 0.67 -14.38 -1.76
C LEU A 140 1.52 -13.95 -2.94
N PHE A 141 2.04 -14.91 -3.70
CA PHE A 141 2.94 -14.70 -4.82
C PHE A 141 2.24 -15.00 -6.16
N LEU A 142 2.13 -14.01 -7.04
CA LEU A 142 1.50 -14.14 -8.35
C LEU A 142 2.58 -14.25 -9.41
N ALA A 143 2.73 -15.41 -10.03
CA ALA A 143 3.68 -15.61 -11.12
C ALA A 143 3.33 -14.71 -12.33
N GLU A 144 4.29 -14.56 -13.24
CA GLU A 144 4.02 -13.98 -14.55
C GLU A 144 2.88 -14.77 -15.23
N ASP A 145 2.01 -14.07 -15.95
CA ASP A 145 0.80 -14.64 -16.58
C ASP A 145 -0.20 -15.32 -15.63
N ALA A 146 -0.04 -15.18 -14.30
CA ALA A 146 -1.08 -15.51 -13.35
C ALA A 146 -2.16 -14.42 -13.32
N GLU A 147 -3.42 -14.82 -13.40
CA GLU A 147 -4.57 -13.93 -13.25
C GLU A 147 -5.57 -14.51 -12.27
N ILE A 148 -5.72 -13.89 -11.10
CA ILE A 148 -6.82 -14.19 -10.17
C ILE A 148 -8.06 -13.42 -10.64
N LEU A 149 -9.15 -14.12 -10.94
CA LEU A 149 -10.39 -13.57 -11.48
C LEU A 149 -11.50 -13.60 -10.43
N ALA A 150 -12.14 -12.46 -10.19
CA ALA A 150 -13.28 -12.38 -9.30
C ALA A 150 -14.55 -12.91 -9.96
N VAL A 151 -15.30 -13.78 -9.27
CA VAL A 151 -16.64 -14.20 -9.75
C VAL A 151 -17.61 -13.02 -9.84
N GLN A 152 -18.48 -13.06 -10.85
CA GLN A 152 -19.54 -12.07 -11.05
C GLN A 152 -20.85 -12.41 -10.31
N ASP A 153 -20.96 -13.62 -9.74
CA ASP A 153 -22.11 -14.02 -8.93
C ASP A 153 -22.09 -13.31 -7.57
N GLU A 154 -22.92 -12.28 -7.41
CA GLU A 154 -23.07 -11.48 -6.19
C GLU A 154 -23.43 -12.30 -4.95
N THR A 155 -24.08 -13.46 -5.12
CA THR A 155 -24.47 -14.31 -3.98
C THR A 155 -23.27 -14.95 -3.29
N LEU A 156 -22.13 -15.02 -3.97
CA LEU A 156 -20.86 -15.50 -3.43
C LEU A 156 -20.05 -14.40 -2.73
N TRP A 157 -20.51 -13.14 -2.79
CA TRP A 157 -19.82 -12.03 -2.14
C TRP A 157 -20.39 -11.80 -0.74
N PRO A 158 -19.59 -11.92 0.33
CA PRO A 158 -20.08 -11.75 1.68
C PRO A 158 -20.55 -10.31 1.89
N LEU A 159 -21.59 -10.13 2.70
CA LEU A 159 -22.00 -8.80 3.14
C LEU A 159 -21.26 -8.42 4.42
N LEU A 160 -20.62 -7.26 4.39
CA LEU A 160 -19.94 -6.65 5.53
C LEU A 160 -20.71 -5.42 5.99
N PRO A 161 -20.60 -5.05 7.28
CA PRO A 161 -21.13 -3.78 7.75
C PRO A 161 -20.50 -2.60 7.00
N PRO A 162 -21.15 -1.42 7.04
CA PRO A 162 -20.53 -0.17 6.63
C PRO A 162 -19.13 0.00 7.23
N LEU A 163 -18.27 0.71 6.50
CA LEU A 163 -16.95 1.03 7.01
C LEU A 163 -17.06 1.94 8.25
N PRO A 164 -16.33 1.64 9.34
CA PRO A 164 -16.49 2.38 10.59
C PRO A 164 -16.17 3.89 10.46
N SER A 165 -15.19 4.27 9.65
CA SER A 165 -14.83 5.68 9.37
C SER A 165 -15.97 6.48 8.75
N TYR A 166 -16.84 5.84 7.97
CA TYR A 166 -17.94 6.50 7.27
C TYR A 166 -19.28 6.37 8.00
N GLY A 167 -19.51 5.29 8.74
CA GLY A 167 -20.73 5.05 9.50
C GLY A 167 -21.98 4.69 8.66
N TYR A 168 -21.89 4.72 7.33
CA TYR A 168 -22.95 4.30 6.39
C TYR A 168 -22.34 3.80 5.08
N GLY A 169 -23.13 3.07 4.28
CA GLY A 169 -22.69 2.58 2.97
C GLY A 169 -22.55 3.74 1.97
N ARG A 170 -21.46 3.73 1.19
CA ARG A 170 -21.07 4.85 0.32
C ARG A 170 -22.01 5.06 -0.88
N GLU A 171 -22.64 3.99 -1.35
CA GLU A 171 -23.48 4.01 -2.55
C GLU A 171 -24.93 3.66 -2.24
N HIS A 172 -25.13 2.83 -1.22
CA HIS A 172 -26.43 2.38 -0.74
C HIS A 172 -26.41 2.34 0.78
N TYR A 173 -27.53 2.72 1.42
CA TYR A 173 -27.70 2.54 2.85
C TYR A 173 -27.68 1.05 3.21
N GLY A 174 -27.12 0.72 4.38
CA GLY A 174 -26.99 -0.66 4.84
C GLY A 174 -25.62 -1.28 4.53
N PRO A 175 -25.53 -2.62 4.45
CA PRO A 175 -24.26 -3.31 4.30
C PRO A 175 -23.64 -3.08 2.91
N ARG A 176 -22.40 -3.55 2.77
CA ARG A 176 -21.63 -3.54 1.52
C ARG A 176 -21.19 -4.95 1.16
N TYR A 177 -20.94 -5.19 -0.12
CA TYR A 177 -20.19 -6.37 -0.53
C TYR A 177 -18.77 -6.32 0.06
N GLY A 178 -18.23 -7.48 0.43
CA GLY A 178 -16.86 -7.65 0.88
C GLY A 178 -15.85 -7.31 -0.22
N SER A 179 -14.58 -7.11 0.14
CA SER A 179 -13.56 -6.96 -0.89
C SER A 179 -13.21 -8.31 -1.52
N PHE A 180 -12.69 -8.30 -2.75
CA PHE A 180 -12.34 -9.55 -3.44
C PHE A 180 -11.21 -10.31 -2.71
N ILE A 181 -10.11 -9.62 -2.42
CA ILE A 181 -9.08 -10.11 -1.50
C ILE A 181 -9.23 -9.32 -0.20
N HIS A 182 -9.44 -10.01 0.91
CA HIS A 182 -9.76 -9.37 2.19
C HIS A 182 -8.83 -9.79 3.32
N GLY A 183 -8.71 -8.97 4.36
CA GLY A 183 -7.95 -9.29 5.56
C GLY A 183 -8.31 -8.37 6.71
N GLN A 184 -8.40 -8.90 7.93
CA GLN A 184 -8.63 -8.10 9.14
C GLN A 184 -7.72 -8.56 10.26
N ASN A 185 -7.20 -7.61 11.05
CA ASN A 185 -6.34 -7.91 12.20
C ASN A 185 -5.09 -8.74 11.82
N LEU A 186 -4.54 -8.49 10.63
CA LEU A 186 -3.41 -9.24 10.12
C LEU A 186 -2.08 -8.62 10.53
N LYS A 187 -1.06 -9.47 10.62
CA LYS A 187 0.33 -9.06 10.80
C LYS A 187 1.21 -9.72 9.75
N ASP A 188 2.15 -8.98 9.18
CA ASP A 188 3.16 -9.52 8.26
C ASP A 188 2.54 -10.21 7.04
N VAL A 189 1.92 -9.41 6.17
CA VAL A 189 1.27 -9.88 4.94
C VAL A 189 1.99 -9.29 3.74
N VAL A 190 2.36 -10.14 2.79
CA VAL A 190 2.99 -9.73 1.54
C VAL A 190 2.14 -10.22 0.39
N VAL A 191 1.74 -9.31 -0.51
CA VAL A 191 1.15 -9.66 -1.81
C VAL A 191 2.12 -9.17 -2.87
N THR A 192 2.73 -10.10 -3.59
CA THR A 192 3.77 -9.79 -4.57
C THR A 192 3.81 -10.77 -5.73
N GLY A 193 4.77 -10.65 -6.64
CA GLY A 193 4.83 -11.51 -7.82
C GLY A 193 5.82 -11.07 -8.88
N ASN A 194 5.73 -11.73 -10.04
CA ASN A 194 6.39 -11.33 -11.28
C ASN A 194 5.39 -10.63 -12.20
N ASN A 195 4.75 -9.57 -11.69
CA ASN A 195 3.71 -8.82 -12.41
C ASN A 195 2.45 -9.64 -12.78
N GLY A 196 2.16 -10.71 -12.04
CA GLY A 196 0.85 -11.36 -12.09
C GLY A 196 -0.27 -10.40 -11.64
N SER A 197 -1.52 -10.74 -11.99
CA SER A 197 -2.64 -9.81 -11.89
C SER A 197 -3.81 -10.31 -11.03
N VAL A 198 -4.48 -9.36 -10.39
CA VAL A 198 -5.79 -9.54 -9.74
C VAL A 198 -6.81 -8.74 -10.53
N ASN A 199 -7.83 -9.40 -11.06
CA ASN A 199 -8.84 -8.82 -11.92
C ASN A 199 -10.22 -8.92 -11.27
N GLY A 200 -10.80 -7.76 -10.95
CA GLY A 200 -12.12 -7.65 -10.31
C GLY A 200 -13.31 -7.89 -11.23
N GLN A 201 -13.07 -8.06 -12.54
CA GLN A 201 -14.11 -8.16 -13.57
C GLN A 201 -15.17 -7.03 -13.47
N GLY A 202 -14.70 -5.82 -13.18
CA GLY A 202 -15.51 -4.67 -12.75
C GLY A 202 -16.64 -4.25 -13.70
N VAL A 203 -16.55 -4.55 -14.99
CA VAL A 203 -17.60 -4.21 -15.98
C VAL A 203 -19.00 -4.68 -15.56
N TYR A 204 -19.10 -5.87 -14.93
CA TYR A 204 -20.36 -6.36 -14.38
C TYR A 204 -20.92 -5.41 -13.31
N TRP A 205 -20.08 -5.06 -12.34
CA TRP A 205 -20.42 -4.19 -11.22
C TRP A 205 -20.75 -2.76 -11.66
N TRP A 206 -19.96 -2.20 -12.58
CA TRP A 206 -20.12 -0.83 -13.03
C TRP A 206 -21.42 -0.63 -13.83
N LYS A 207 -21.79 -1.61 -14.67
CA LYS A 207 -23.07 -1.59 -15.38
C LYS A 207 -24.24 -1.60 -14.41
N LYS A 208 -24.24 -2.52 -13.44
CA LYS A 208 -25.31 -2.59 -12.43
C LYS A 208 -25.38 -1.35 -11.54
N TYR A 209 -24.24 -0.79 -11.15
CA TYR A 209 -24.19 0.48 -10.41
C TYR A 209 -24.86 1.62 -11.19
N ARG A 210 -24.47 1.85 -12.45
CA ARG A 210 -25.06 2.90 -13.29
C ARG A 210 -26.56 2.70 -13.52
N SER A 211 -26.98 1.45 -13.68
CA SER A 211 -28.39 1.07 -13.83
C SER A 211 -29.16 1.03 -12.52
N LYS A 212 -28.53 1.31 -11.37
CA LYS A 212 -29.13 1.24 -10.02
C LYS A 212 -29.74 -0.13 -9.69
N LEU A 213 -29.07 -1.21 -10.11
CA LEU A 213 -29.49 -2.60 -9.94
C LEU A 213 -28.77 -3.32 -8.79
N LEU A 214 -27.92 -2.63 -8.05
CA LEU A 214 -27.23 -3.19 -6.88
C LEU A 214 -28.07 -2.93 -5.63
N ASN A 215 -28.14 -3.94 -4.75
CA ASN A 215 -28.84 -3.82 -3.47
C ASN A 215 -27.95 -3.26 -2.36
N HIS A 216 -26.63 -3.35 -2.53
CA HIS A 216 -25.62 -3.00 -1.53
C HIS A 216 -24.48 -2.20 -2.16
N THR A 217 -23.73 -1.48 -1.31
CA THR A 217 -22.53 -0.76 -1.75
C THR A 217 -21.48 -1.75 -2.27
N ARG A 218 -20.84 -1.44 -3.39
CA ARG A 218 -19.79 -2.29 -4.00
C ARG A 218 -18.57 -2.45 -3.07
N GLY A 219 -17.93 -3.61 -3.15
CA GLY A 219 -16.73 -3.93 -2.40
C GLY A 219 -15.44 -3.51 -3.12
N PRO A 220 -14.37 -3.15 -2.40
CA PRO A 220 -13.05 -2.91 -3.00
C PRO A 220 -12.45 -4.15 -3.67
N LEU A 221 -11.44 -4.01 -4.53
CA LEU A 221 -10.69 -5.16 -5.05
C LEU A 221 -9.83 -5.80 -3.95
N VAL A 222 -9.00 -5.01 -3.28
CA VAL A 222 -8.15 -5.48 -2.18
C VAL A 222 -8.38 -4.61 -0.96
N GLN A 223 -8.67 -5.21 0.19
CA GLN A 223 -8.83 -4.49 1.46
C GLN A 223 -8.18 -5.24 2.61
N ILE A 224 -7.34 -4.52 3.35
CA ILE A 224 -6.81 -4.96 4.65
C ILE A 224 -7.27 -3.97 5.71
N MET A 225 -7.73 -4.48 6.86
CA MET A 225 -8.28 -3.67 7.94
C MET A 225 -7.55 -3.96 9.26
N TRP A 226 -7.29 -2.95 10.09
CA TRP A 226 -6.70 -3.13 11.43
C TRP A 226 -5.42 -3.95 11.42
N SER A 227 -4.61 -3.81 10.37
CA SER A 227 -3.49 -4.71 10.09
C SER A 227 -2.16 -3.98 10.21
N SER A 228 -1.08 -4.74 10.37
CA SER A 228 0.27 -4.18 10.47
C SER A 228 1.29 -4.93 9.63
N ASP A 229 2.32 -4.22 9.19
CA ASP A 229 3.43 -4.78 8.42
C ASP A 229 2.96 -5.43 7.11
N ALA A 230 2.27 -4.66 6.28
CA ALA A 230 1.72 -5.12 5.01
C ALA A 230 2.53 -4.61 3.82
N VAL A 231 2.65 -5.43 2.78
CA VAL A 231 3.41 -5.12 1.57
C VAL A 231 2.60 -5.50 0.34
N PHE A 232 2.46 -4.57 -0.58
CA PHE A 232 1.91 -4.80 -1.91
C PHE A 232 2.93 -4.36 -2.95
N ALA A 233 3.46 -5.29 -3.74
CA ALA A 233 4.55 -4.97 -4.66
C ALA A 233 4.62 -5.85 -5.91
N ASN A 234 5.07 -5.32 -7.05
CA ASN A 234 5.34 -6.11 -8.27
C ASN A 234 4.13 -6.91 -8.80
N ILE A 235 2.93 -6.33 -8.72
CA ILE A 235 1.68 -6.94 -9.19
C ILE A 235 0.86 -5.93 -9.97
N THR A 236 -0.09 -6.44 -10.75
CA THR A 236 -1.11 -5.63 -11.43
C THR A 236 -2.48 -5.81 -10.76
N LEU A 237 -3.12 -4.71 -10.39
CA LEU A 237 -4.52 -4.69 -9.97
C LEU A 237 -5.36 -4.11 -11.10
N ARG A 238 -6.43 -4.79 -11.51
CA ARG A 238 -7.25 -4.34 -12.64
C ARG A 238 -8.74 -4.52 -12.46
N ASP A 239 -9.48 -3.63 -13.11
CA ASP A 239 -10.93 -3.67 -13.25
C ASP A 239 -11.65 -3.89 -11.90
N SER A 240 -11.27 -3.10 -10.90
CA SER A 240 -11.85 -3.17 -9.56
C SER A 240 -13.37 -2.92 -9.59
N PRO A 241 -14.18 -3.65 -8.79
CA PRO A 241 -15.60 -3.35 -8.66
C PRO A 241 -15.86 -1.93 -8.10
N PHE A 242 -14.99 -1.45 -7.21
CA PHE A 242 -15.06 -0.15 -6.53
C PHE A 242 -13.62 0.36 -6.30
N TRP A 243 -13.26 0.87 -5.12
CA TRP A 243 -11.88 1.20 -4.74
C TRP A 243 -10.91 0.05 -4.96
N THR A 244 -9.69 0.32 -5.42
CA THR A 244 -8.77 -0.73 -5.86
C THR A 244 -7.97 -1.33 -4.72
N LEU A 245 -7.10 -0.55 -4.05
CA LEU A 245 -6.35 -0.99 -2.88
C LEU A 245 -6.68 -0.12 -1.67
N HIS A 246 -7.38 -0.71 -0.71
CA HIS A 246 -7.88 0.01 0.46
C HIS A 246 -7.31 -0.54 1.77
N PRO A 247 -6.16 -0.03 2.24
CA PRO A 247 -5.73 -0.21 3.62
C PRO A 247 -6.55 0.68 4.57
N TYR A 248 -7.20 0.07 5.55
CA TYR A 248 -8.04 0.72 6.55
C TYR A 248 -7.45 0.53 7.95
N ASP A 249 -7.18 1.61 8.68
CA ASP A 249 -6.65 1.57 10.05
C ASP A 249 -5.42 0.64 10.15
N CYS A 250 -4.52 0.76 9.18
CA CYS A 250 -3.36 -0.10 9.05
C CYS A 250 -2.07 0.64 9.38
N LYS A 251 -1.12 -0.06 10.01
CA LYS A 251 0.19 0.50 10.36
C LYS A 251 1.29 -0.14 9.52
N ASN A 252 2.24 0.67 9.05
CA ASN A 252 3.42 0.18 8.32
C ASN A 252 3.03 -0.60 7.05
N VAL A 253 2.33 0.08 6.14
CA VAL A 253 1.97 -0.44 4.82
C VAL A 253 2.95 0.07 3.78
N THR A 254 3.59 -0.83 3.03
CA THR A 254 4.46 -0.49 1.89
C THR A 254 3.77 -0.86 0.58
N ILE A 255 3.70 0.10 -0.33
CA ILE A 255 3.15 -0.09 -1.68
C ILE A 255 4.22 0.38 -2.67
N THR A 256 4.69 -0.51 -3.55
CA THR A 256 5.79 -0.18 -4.47
C THR A 256 5.73 -0.97 -5.77
N ASN A 257 6.10 -0.37 -6.89
CA ASN A 257 6.17 -1.03 -8.21
C ASN A 257 4.89 -1.84 -8.56
N MET A 258 3.73 -1.23 -8.36
CA MET A 258 2.44 -1.81 -8.73
C MET A 258 1.86 -1.10 -9.95
N THR A 259 1.14 -1.85 -10.77
CA THR A 259 0.33 -1.30 -11.87
C THR A 259 -1.14 -1.36 -11.49
N ILE A 260 -1.86 -0.27 -11.68
CA ILE A 260 -3.32 -0.21 -11.48
C ILE A 260 -3.98 0.15 -12.80
N LEU A 261 -4.91 -0.70 -13.27
CA LEU A 261 -5.59 -0.53 -14.54
C LEU A 261 -7.11 -0.47 -14.34
N ALA A 262 -7.71 0.62 -14.78
CA ALA A 262 -9.15 0.74 -14.94
C ALA A 262 -9.45 1.60 -16.17
N PRO A 263 -10.57 1.36 -16.87
CA PRO A 263 -11.02 2.25 -17.93
C PRO A 263 -11.19 3.69 -17.43
N VAL A 264 -10.75 4.66 -18.22
CA VAL A 264 -10.86 6.10 -17.89
C VAL A 264 -12.33 6.55 -17.80
N PHE A 265 -13.19 5.91 -18.59
CA PHE A 265 -14.63 6.16 -18.61
C PHE A 265 -15.35 4.90 -18.15
N GLU A 266 -16.54 5.07 -17.59
CA GLU A 266 -17.43 3.96 -17.20
C GLU A 266 -16.93 3.06 -16.06
N ALA A 267 -15.82 3.38 -15.40
CA ALA A 267 -15.37 2.74 -14.17
C ALA A 267 -15.58 3.69 -12.97
N PRO A 268 -16.80 3.73 -12.39
CA PRO A 268 -17.09 4.65 -11.30
C PRO A 268 -16.38 4.20 -10.02
N ASN A 269 -15.64 5.14 -9.40
CA ASN A 269 -14.99 5.00 -8.10
C ASN A 269 -13.91 3.92 -8.04
N THR A 270 -13.18 3.72 -9.14
CA THR A 270 -12.00 2.84 -9.19
C THR A 270 -10.74 3.59 -8.82
N ASP A 271 -10.77 4.24 -7.66
CA ASP A 271 -9.64 4.94 -7.08
C ASP A 271 -8.47 3.94 -6.92
N GLY A 272 -7.23 4.42 -7.06
CA GLY A 272 -6.06 3.55 -7.09
C GLY A 272 -5.71 3.00 -5.71
N ILE A 273 -5.39 3.89 -4.77
CA ILE A 273 -4.99 3.53 -3.41
C ILE A 273 -5.72 4.47 -2.45
N ASP A 274 -6.38 3.90 -1.46
CA ASP A 274 -7.22 4.61 -0.50
C ASP A 274 -6.75 4.32 0.94
N PRO A 275 -5.70 4.99 1.45
CA PRO A 275 -5.33 4.87 2.86
C PRO A 275 -6.37 5.58 3.73
N ASP A 276 -7.21 4.79 4.40
CA ASP A 276 -8.22 5.29 5.32
C ASP A 276 -7.72 5.08 6.76
N SER A 277 -7.51 6.17 7.50
CA SER A 277 -7.15 6.13 8.92
C SER A 277 -5.83 5.37 9.25
N CYS A 278 -4.88 5.28 8.30
CA CYS A 278 -3.58 4.61 8.44
C CYS A 278 -2.48 5.50 9.06
#